data_AF-A0A8J5Z390-F1
#
_entry.id   AF-A0A8J5Z390-F1
#
_cell.length_a   1.000
_cell.length_b   1.000
_cell.length_c   1.000
_cell.angle_alpha   90.00
_cell.angle_beta   90.00
_cell.angle_gamma   90.00
#
_symmetry.space_group_name_H-M   'P 1'
#
loop_
_entity.id
_entity.type
_entity.pdbx_description
1 polymer ?
#
loop_
_entity_poly.entity_id
_entity_poly.type
_entity_poly.pdbx_seq_one_letter_code
_entity_poly.pdbx_strand_id
1 'polypeptide(L)'
;MKKVSYRVFSENYSPLKELVATPKRDDITEENWMTILQNLEEENVEWRAPWMVPDEILYRCGDFDWVPLLGIWGAVGYAPLLTLRQYRSRQFTPPTYGLAQYEFVFTGNNYKKKVCEISNTWNQTRRIKKFAANPMITLEYDQWWVQRINDNIPTSDQKDP
;
A
#
# COMPACT_ATOMS: atom_id res chain seq x y z
N MET A 1 18.86 8.83 -17.94
CA MET A 1 18.26 8.28 -16.70
C MET A 1 19.24 8.48 -15.55
N LYS A 2 18.97 9.36 -14.58
CA LYS A 2 19.85 9.54 -13.41
C LYS A 2 19.90 8.22 -12.62
N LYS A 3 21.10 7.73 -12.31
CA LYS A 3 21.32 6.55 -11.46
C LYS A 3 20.90 6.90 -10.02
N VAL A 4 19.64 6.69 -9.68
CA VAL A 4 19.14 6.95 -8.33
C VAL A 4 19.56 5.79 -7.42
N SER A 5 20.50 6.08 -6.52
CA SER A 5 21.06 5.13 -5.55
C SER A 5 19.96 4.62 -4.60
N TYR A 6 19.84 3.30 -4.46
CA TYR A 6 19.03 2.70 -3.39
C TYR A 6 19.79 2.85 -2.06
N ARG A 7 19.08 3.14 -0.96
CA ARG A 7 19.67 3.20 0.38
C ARG A 7 18.98 2.19 1.28
N VAL A 8 19.64 1.06 1.54
CA VAL A 8 19.13 0.02 2.44
C VAL A 8 19.06 0.59 3.86
N PHE A 9 18.00 0.25 4.60
CA PHE A 9 17.91 0.56 6.02
C PHE A 9 19.16 0.04 6.75
N SER A 10 19.82 0.91 7.51
CA SER A 10 21.03 0.58 8.25
C SER A 10 21.12 1.44 9.51
N GLU A 11 22.04 1.12 10.42
CA GLU A 11 22.28 1.96 11.61
C GLU A 11 22.56 3.42 11.24
N ASN A 12 23.21 3.63 10.09
CA ASN A 12 23.61 4.94 9.57
C ASN A 12 22.54 5.59 8.67
N TYR A 13 21.47 4.88 8.31
CA TYR A 13 20.41 5.39 7.44
C TYR A 13 19.03 4.87 7.87
N SER A 14 18.18 5.79 8.34
CA SER A 14 16.79 5.54 8.69
C SER A 14 15.87 6.53 7.97
N PRO A 15 14.87 6.06 7.20
CA PRO A 15 13.87 6.92 6.56
C PRO A 15 13.14 7.84 7.55
N LEU A 16 12.96 7.40 8.81
CA LEU A 16 12.35 8.24 9.84
C LEU A 16 13.25 9.41 10.23
N LYS A 17 14.56 9.19 10.33
CA LYS A 17 15.53 10.27 10.60
C LYS A 17 15.58 11.25 9.43
N GLU A 18 15.54 10.75 8.20
CA GLU A 18 15.47 11.57 6.99
C GLU A 18 14.19 12.41 6.95
N LEU A 19 13.03 11.81 7.23
CA LEU A 19 11.75 12.51 7.30
C LEU A 19 11.76 13.64 8.33
N VAL A 20 12.29 13.39 9.52
CA VAL A 20 12.41 14.39 10.59
C VAL A 20 13.38 15.52 10.20
N ALA A 21 14.46 15.21 9.48
CA ALA A 21 15.43 16.19 9.00
C ALA A 21 14.96 16.96 7.75
N THR A 22 13.93 16.47 7.04
CA THR A 22 13.41 17.12 5.84
C THR A 22 12.74 18.43 6.24
N PRO A 23 13.17 19.58 5.68
CA PRO A 23 12.53 20.86 5.97
C PRO A 23 11.04 20.78 5.68
N LYS A 24 10.23 21.09 6.69
CA LYS A 24 8.80 21.21 6.50
C LYS A 24 8.51 22.43 5.64
N ARG A 25 7.55 22.31 4.74
CA ARG A 25 7.03 23.43 3.96
C ARG A 25 5.89 24.09 4.73
N ASP A 26 6.25 24.65 5.88
CA ASP A 26 5.31 25.36 6.77
C ASP A 26 4.92 26.74 6.20
N ASP A 27 5.57 27.16 5.10
CA ASP A 27 5.34 28.40 4.36
C ASP A 27 4.20 28.32 3.34
N ILE A 28 3.62 27.14 3.13
CA ILE A 28 2.54 26.90 2.16
C ILE A 28 1.19 26.89 2.87
N THR A 29 0.27 27.76 2.43
CA THR A 29 -1.11 27.79 2.93
C THR A 29 -1.91 26.57 2.47
N GLU A 30 -3.03 26.29 3.12
CA GLU A 30 -3.92 25.18 2.76
C GLU A 30 -4.40 25.28 1.29
N GLU A 31 -4.78 26.48 0.83
CA GLU A 31 -5.24 26.71 -0.53
C GLU A 31 -4.16 26.45 -1.57
N ASN A 32 -2.92 26.83 -1.25
CA ASN A 32 -1.78 26.55 -2.11
C ASN A 32 -1.45 25.06 -2.13
N TRP A 33 -1.58 24.36 -0.99
CA TRP A 33 -1.45 22.89 -0.96
C TRP A 33 -2.50 22.19 -1.80
N MET A 34 -3.77 22.60 -1.70
CA MET A 34 -4.85 22.07 -2.54
C MET A 34 -4.55 22.28 -4.02
N THR A 35 -4.08 23.48 -4.39
CA THR A 35 -3.69 23.80 -5.76
C THR A 35 -2.54 22.92 -6.25
N ILE A 36 -1.51 22.71 -5.42
CA ILE A 36 -0.38 21.83 -5.77
C ILE A 36 -0.88 20.40 -6.00
N LEU A 37 -1.65 19.84 -5.05
CA LEU A 37 -2.10 18.46 -5.11
C LEU A 37 -3.05 18.20 -6.28
N GLN A 38 -3.92 19.16 -6.61
CA GLN A 38 -4.84 19.05 -7.76
C GLN A 38 -4.11 19.10 -9.12
N ASN A 39 -2.98 19.79 -9.19
CA ASN A 39 -2.19 19.94 -10.42
C ASN A 39 -0.98 18.97 -10.47
N LEU A 40 -0.91 17.97 -9.58
CA LEU A 40 0.14 16.95 -9.64
C LEU A 40 -0.05 16.04 -10.85
N GLU A 41 0.92 16.06 -11.76
CA GLU A 41 1.07 15.07 -12.82
C GLU A 41 1.82 13.82 -12.33
N GLU A 42 1.73 12.71 -13.07
CA GLU A 42 2.39 11.45 -12.72
C GLU A 42 3.91 11.62 -12.51
N GLU A 43 4.54 12.47 -13.32
CA GLU A 43 5.97 12.77 -13.24
C GLU A 43 6.39 13.57 -11.99
N ASN A 44 5.44 14.27 -11.36
CA ASN A 44 5.67 15.02 -10.13
C ASN A 44 5.66 14.11 -8.88
N VAL A 45 5.24 12.85 -9.01
CA VAL A 45 5.09 11.92 -7.89
C VAL A 45 6.10 10.79 -7.97
N GLU A 46 7.09 10.79 -7.07
CA GLU A 46 7.97 9.63 -6.88
C GLU A 46 7.28 8.59 -6.00
N TRP A 47 6.63 7.61 -6.63
CA TRP A 47 6.01 6.47 -5.95
C TRP A 47 7.02 5.50 -5.32
N ARG A 48 8.30 5.58 -5.71
CA ARG A 48 9.34 4.66 -5.26
C ARG A 48 9.67 4.92 -3.80
N ALA A 49 9.74 3.86 -3.01
CA ALA A 49 10.42 3.90 -1.70
C ALA A 49 11.92 3.55 -1.91
N PRO A 50 12.86 4.50 -1.78
CA PRO A 50 14.29 4.26 -2.06
C PRO A 50 14.94 3.20 -1.16
N TRP A 51 14.33 2.95 0.00
CA TRP A 51 14.72 1.93 0.98
C TRP A 51 14.08 0.56 0.76
N MET A 52 13.10 0.45 -0.15
CA MET A 52 12.41 -0.79 -0.48
C MET A 52 13.19 -1.53 -1.57
N VAL A 53 14.33 -2.06 -1.15
CA VAL A 53 15.32 -2.78 -1.98
C VAL A 53 14.96 -4.24 -2.32
N PRO A 54 14.10 -4.99 -1.57
CA PRO A 54 13.89 -6.40 -1.87
C PRO A 54 13.43 -6.66 -3.31
N ASP A 55 14.11 -7.61 -3.97
CA ASP A 55 13.71 -8.15 -5.29
C ASP A 55 12.51 -9.09 -5.20
N GLU A 56 12.01 -9.35 -3.99
CA GLU A 56 10.86 -10.21 -3.74
C GLU A 56 9.78 -9.46 -2.97
N ILE A 57 8.54 -9.66 -3.40
CA ILE A 57 7.35 -9.06 -2.79
C ILE A 57 6.58 -10.21 -2.14
N LEU A 58 6.51 -10.20 -0.80
CA LEU A 58 5.56 -11.02 -0.07
C LEU A 58 4.16 -10.58 -0.49
N TYR A 59 3.28 -11.51 -0.88
CA TYR A 59 1.93 -11.16 -1.31
C TYR A 59 0.84 -12.09 -0.81
N ARG A 60 1.20 -13.30 -0.34
CA ARG A 60 0.26 -14.32 0.11
C ARG A 60 0.71 -14.95 1.42
N CYS A 61 -0.25 -15.32 2.26
CA CYS A 61 -0.01 -15.96 3.55
C CYS A 61 -1.04 -17.09 3.76
N GLY A 62 -0.60 -18.34 3.71
CA GLY A 62 -1.52 -19.49 3.69
C GLY A 62 -2.49 -19.40 2.52
N ASP A 63 -3.79 -19.44 2.83
CA ASP A 63 -4.88 -19.33 1.85
C ASP A 63 -5.32 -17.88 1.58
N PHE A 64 -4.77 -16.90 2.29
CA PHE A 64 -5.10 -15.49 2.06
C PHE A 64 -4.33 -14.94 0.86
N ASP A 65 -5.06 -14.42 -0.13
CA ASP A 65 -4.53 -13.71 -1.32
C ASP A 65 -3.84 -12.36 -1.02
N TRP A 66 -3.72 -12.04 0.25
CA TRP A 66 -3.11 -10.86 0.83
C TRP A 66 -2.44 -11.27 2.15
N VAL A 67 -1.81 -10.33 2.84
CA VAL A 67 -0.99 -10.58 4.03
C VAL A 67 -1.72 -10.06 5.29
N PRO A 68 -2.13 -10.94 6.22
CA PRO A 68 -2.67 -10.50 7.51
C PRO A 68 -1.55 -9.93 8.40
N LEU A 69 -1.62 -8.63 8.69
CA LEU A 69 -0.67 -7.96 9.59
C LEU A 69 -1.25 -7.89 11.00
N LEU A 70 -0.51 -8.43 11.97
CA LEU A 70 -0.82 -8.26 13.39
C LEU A 70 -0.21 -6.93 13.88
N GLY A 71 -1.06 -6.03 14.35
CA GLY A 71 -0.68 -4.80 15.01
C GLY A 71 -0.74 -4.91 16.53
N ILE A 72 -0.56 -3.77 17.21
CA ILE A 72 -0.61 -3.68 18.68
C ILE A 72 -2.04 -3.87 19.19
N TRP A 73 -3.03 -3.35 18.47
CA TRP A 73 -4.43 -3.30 18.90
C TRP A 73 -5.35 -4.27 18.15
N GLY A 74 -4.85 -4.95 17.12
CA GLY A 74 -5.70 -5.67 16.20
C GLY A 74 -4.92 -6.28 15.04
N ALA A 75 -5.64 -6.69 14.01
CA ALA A 75 -5.07 -7.14 12.75
C ALA A 75 -5.77 -6.48 11.57
N VAL A 76 -5.03 -6.31 10.48
CA VAL A 76 -5.55 -5.78 9.22
C VAL A 76 -5.00 -6.59 8.04
N GLY A 77 -5.83 -6.82 7.03
CA GLY A 77 -5.38 -7.36 5.76
C GLY A 77 -4.60 -6.30 4.97
N TYR A 78 -3.38 -6.63 4.55
CA TYR A 78 -2.57 -5.81 3.66
C TYR A 78 -2.40 -6.51 2.33
N ALA A 79 -2.68 -5.83 1.21
CA ALA A 79 -2.48 -6.37 -0.13
C ALA A 79 -1.29 -5.68 -0.83
N PRO A 80 -0.05 -6.17 -0.66
CA PRO A 80 1.17 -5.62 -1.27
C PRO A 80 1.10 -5.42 -2.78
N LEU A 81 0.29 -6.23 -3.47
CA LEU A 81 0.13 -6.13 -4.92
C LEU A 81 -0.63 -4.86 -5.36
N LEU A 82 -1.27 -4.13 -4.44
CA LEU A 82 -1.83 -2.80 -4.73
C LEU A 82 -0.76 -1.72 -4.89
N THR A 83 0.46 -1.96 -4.41
CA THR A 83 1.52 -0.94 -4.35
C THR A 83 2.75 -1.32 -5.20
N LEU A 84 2.57 -2.12 -6.25
CA LEU A 84 3.68 -2.59 -7.11
C LEU A 84 4.49 -1.46 -7.76
N ARG A 85 3.87 -0.30 -7.97
CA ARG A 85 4.58 0.91 -8.43
C ARG A 85 5.69 1.34 -7.46
N GLN A 86 5.51 1.17 -6.15
CA GLN A 86 6.54 1.48 -5.14
C GLN A 86 7.78 0.61 -5.31
N TYR A 87 7.58 -0.62 -5.79
CA TYR A 87 8.63 -1.57 -6.12
C TYR A 87 9.21 -1.37 -7.52
N ARG A 88 8.75 -0.39 -8.33
CA ARG A 88 9.05 -0.28 -9.77
C ARG A 88 8.72 -1.56 -10.54
N SER A 89 7.55 -2.12 -10.27
CA SER A 89 7.02 -3.23 -11.04
C SER A 89 5.74 -2.83 -11.77
N ARG A 90 5.34 -3.66 -12.74
CA ARG A 90 4.12 -3.45 -13.50
C ARG A 90 2.91 -3.57 -12.57
N GLN A 91 2.02 -2.60 -12.61
CA GLN A 91 0.80 -2.61 -11.79
C GLN A 91 -0.31 -3.34 -12.54
N PHE A 92 -0.86 -4.38 -11.91
CA PHE A 92 -1.99 -5.18 -12.40
C PHE A 92 -3.06 -5.30 -11.32
N THR A 93 -4.25 -5.78 -11.70
CA THR A 93 -5.39 -5.97 -10.78
C THR A 93 -5.09 -7.04 -9.73
N PRO A 94 -4.96 -6.67 -8.45
CA PRO A 94 -4.63 -7.64 -7.42
C PRO A 94 -5.88 -8.37 -6.91
N PRO A 95 -5.74 -9.62 -6.45
CA PRO A 95 -6.80 -10.29 -5.72
C PRO A 95 -7.02 -9.58 -4.38
N THR A 96 -8.21 -9.01 -4.19
CA THR A 96 -8.57 -8.23 -2.98
C THR A 96 -9.80 -8.80 -2.28
N TYR A 97 -10.24 -9.99 -2.68
CA TYR A 97 -11.38 -10.67 -2.05
C TYR A 97 -11.12 -10.91 -0.57
N GLY A 98 -12.11 -10.58 0.27
CA GLY A 98 -12.03 -10.70 1.72
C GLY A 98 -11.10 -9.70 2.43
N LEU A 99 -10.36 -8.85 1.70
CA LEU A 99 -9.42 -7.90 2.29
C LEU A 99 -10.12 -6.92 3.25
N ALA A 100 -11.21 -6.29 2.79
CA ALA A 100 -12.00 -5.35 3.58
C ALA A 100 -12.73 -5.98 4.77
N GLN A 101 -12.88 -7.31 4.77
CA GLN A 101 -13.54 -8.06 5.84
C GLN A 101 -12.54 -8.50 6.91
N TYR A 102 -11.23 -8.34 6.66
CA TYR A 102 -10.17 -8.83 7.53
C TYR A 102 -9.51 -7.71 8.33
N GLU A 103 -10.34 -6.96 9.04
CA GLU A 103 -9.92 -6.02 10.06
C GLU A 103 -10.60 -6.39 11.38
N PHE A 104 -9.83 -6.52 12.46
CA PHE A 104 -10.40 -6.73 13.79
C PHE A 104 -9.50 -6.20 14.90
N VAL A 105 -10.12 -5.77 15.99
CA VAL A 105 -9.44 -5.33 17.22
C VAL A 105 -9.30 -6.52 18.18
N PHE A 106 -8.27 -6.53 19.03
CA PHE A 106 -8.04 -7.53 20.08
C PHE A 106 -9.04 -7.39 21.24
N THR A 107 -10.32 -7.56 20.93
CA THR A 107 -11.42 -7.50 21.90
C THR A 107 -12.33 -8.72 21.74
N GLY A 108 -13.06 -9.05 22.81
CA GLY A 108 -13.96 -10.21 22.85
C GLY A 108 -13.23 -11.55 23.06
N ASN A 109 -13.97 -12.66 23.02
CA ASN A 109 -13.42 -13.96 23.41
C ASN A 109 -12.68 -14.70 22.27
N ASN A 110 -12.87 -14.30 21.00
CA ASN A 110 -12.39 -15.05 19.84
C ASN A 110 -11.08 -14.51 19.23
N TYR A 111 -10.56 -13.36 19.68
CA TYR A 111 -9.38 -12.76 19.03
C TYR A 111 -8.13 -13.64 19.14
N LYS A 112 -7.93 -14.33 20.27
CA LYS A 112 -6.77 -15.23 20.46
C LYS A 112 -6.74 -16.34 19.42
N LYS A 113 -7.90 -16.92 19.09
CA LYS A 113 -8.03 -17.93 18.04
C LYS A 113 -7.65 -17.35 16.67
N LYS A 114 -8.16 -16.16 16.33
CA LYS A 114 -7.80 -15.47 15.09
C LYS A 114 -6.30 -15.14 15.01
N VAL A 115 -5.70 -14.72 16.13
CA VAL A 115 -4.24 -14.46 16.20
C VAL A 115 -3.47 -15.75 15.95
N CYS A 116 -3.84 -16.87 16.57
CA CYS A 116 -3.23 -18.17 16.30
C CYS A 116 -3.38 -18.59 14.83
N GLU A 117 -4.56 -18.41 14.23
CA GLU A 117 -4.81 -18.70 12.82
C GLU A 117 -3.87 -17.88 11.92
N ILE A 118 -3.77 -16.57 12.15
CA ILE A 118 -2.84 -15.70 11.42
C ILE A 118 -1.40 -16.20 11.61
N SER A 119 -0.95 -16.40 12.85
CA SER A 119 0.41 -16.88 13.12
C SER A 119 0.72 -18.19 12.39
N ASN A 120 -0.27 -19.08 12.24
CA ASN A 120 -0.11 -20.32 11.48
C ASN A 120 0.01 -20.07 9.97
N THR A 121 -0.77 -19.14 9.40
CA THR A 121 -0.66 -18.81 7.96
C THR A 121 0.70 -18.21 7.61
N TRP A 122 1.35 -17.52 8.57
CA TRP A 122 2.70 -16.97 8.39
C TRP A 122 3.78 -18.03 8.18
N ASN A 123 3.51 -19.31 8.49
CA ASN A 123 4.42 -20.41 8.14
C ASN A 123 4.38 -20.77 6.63
N GLN A 124 3.41 -20.23 5.89
CA GLN A 124 3.17 -20.53 4.47
C GLN A 124 3.14 -19.25 3.64
N THR A 125 4.23 -18.48 3.68
CA THR A 125 4.36 -17.27 2.88
C THR A 125 4.65 -17.56 1.41
N ARG A 126 4.02 -16.85 0.49
CA ARG A 126 4.43 -16.82 -0.93
C ARG A 126 4.95 -15.45 -1.33
N ARG A 127 6.02 -15.48 -2.12
CA ARG A 127 6.69 -14.30 -2.65
C ARG A 127 6.73 -14.36 -4.16
N ILE A 128 6.68 -13.20 -4.79
CA ILE A 128 6.89 -13.06 -6.23
C ILE A 128 8.15 -12.23 -6.46
N LYS A 129 8.94 -12.64 -7.45
CA LYS A 129 10.07 -11.82 -7.89
C LYS A 129 9.54 -10.56 -8.55
N LYS A 130 10.12 -9.43 -8.17
CA LYS A 130 9.89 -8.15 -8.82
C LYS A 130 10.18 -8.29 -10.31
N PHE A 131 9.19 -7.95 -11.11
CA PHE A 131 9.41 -7.77 -12.54
C PHE A 131 10.01 -6.38 -12.76
N ALA A 132 11.26 -6.31 -13.21
CA ALA A 132 11.93 -5.07 -13.55
C ALA A 132 11.41 -4.55 -14.90
N ALA A 133 10.28 -3.84 -14.85
CA ALA A 133 9.76 -3.06 -15.97
C ALA A 133 9.82 -1.58 -15.59
N ASN A 134 9.79 -0.70 -16.61
CA ASN A 134 9.37 0.67 -16.34
C ASN A 134 7.99 0.61 -15.65
N PRO A 135 7.74 1.43 -14.62
CA PRO A 135 6.43 1.51 -13.99
C PRO A 135 5.39 1.72 -15.09
N MET A 136 4.54 0.72 -15.27
CA MET A 136 3.53 0.69 -16.32
C MET A 136 2.29 0.09 -15.70
N ILE A 137 1.16 0.68 -16.04
CA ILE A 137 -0.16 0.24 -15.62
C ILE A 137 -0.73 -0.62 -16.73
N THR A 138 -1.39 -1.72 -16.39
CA THR A 138 -2.14 -2.46 -17.40
C THR A 138 -3.50 -1.79 -17.63
N LEU A 139 -4.04 -1.90 -18.85
CA LEU A 139 -5.33 -1.31 -19.19
C LEU A 139 -6.44 -1.85 -18.26
N GLU A 140 -6.37 -3.13 -17.89
CA GLU A 140 -7.30 -3.78 -16.99
C GLU A 140 -7.23 -3.18 -15.58
N TYR A 141 -6.03 -2.78 -15.12
CA TYR A 141 -5.89 -2.13 -13.83
C TYR A 141 -6.53 -0.74 -13.83
N ASP A 142 -6.36 0.04 -14.90
CA ASP A 142 -6.98 1.36 -15.01
C ASP A 142 -8.51 1.25 -15.00
N GLN A 143 -9.06 0.32 -15.77
CA GLN A 143 -10.50 0.04 -15.77
C GLN A 143 -11.00 -0.39 -14.39
N TRP A 144 -10.30 -1.33 -13.76
CA TRP A 144 -10.63 -1.80 -12.42
C TRP A 144 -10.56 -0.68 -11.37
N TRP A 145 -9.57 0.21 -11.47
CA TRP A 145 -9.41 1.33 -10.55
C TRP A 145 -10.52 2.37 -10.69
N VAL A 146 -10.90 2.73 -11.93
CA VAL A 146 -12.03 3.63 -12.19
C VAL A 146 -13.33 3.07 -11.62
N GLN A 147 -13.57 1.77 -11.80
CA GLN A 147 -14.76 1.12 -11.23
C GLN A 147 -14.75 1.19 -9.70
N ARG A 148 -13.60 0.95 -9.06
CA ARG A 148 -13.46 1.01 -7.60
C ARG A 148 -13.66 2.41 -7.02
N ILE A 149 -13.28 3.48 -7.74
CA ILE A 149 -13.54 4.85 -7.28
C ILE A 149 -15.04 5.08 -7.18
N ASN A 150 -15.80 4.65 -8.20
CA ASN A 150 -17.24 4.82 -8.21
C ASN A 150 -17.93 4.09 -7.05
N ASP A 151 -17.39 2.95 -6.60
CA ASP A 151 -17.89 2.23 -5.42
C ASP A 151 -17.63 2.96 -4.08
N ASN A 152 -16.65 3.88 -4.04
CA ASN A 152 -16.27 4.63 -2.83
C ASN A 152 -16.86 6.05 -2.78
N ILE A 153 -17.52 6.51 -3.86
CA ILE A 153 -18.27 7.76 -3.84
C ILE A 153 -19.60 7.45 -3.14
N PRO A 154 -19.91 8.07 -1.98
CA PRO A 154 -21.22 7.91 -1.38
C PRO A 154 -22.25 8.33 -2.42
N THR A 155 -23.16 7.42 -2.80
CA THR A 155 -24.35 7.79 -3.57
C THR A 155 -24.95 8.97 -2.83
N SER A 156 -25.03 10.15 -3.45
CA SER A 156 -25.66 11.30 -2.81
C SER A 156 -27.00 10.83 -2.30
N ASP A 157 -27.24 10.92 -0.98
CA ASP A 157 -28.54 10.62 -0.40
C ASP A 157 -29.56 11.51 -1.12
N GLN A 158 -30.20 10.95 -2.15
CA GLN A 158 -31.43 11.51 -2.67
C GLN A 158 -32.39 11.38 -1.51
N LYS A 159 -32.60 12.50 -0.82
CA LYS A 159 -33.78 12.67 0.02
C LYS A 159 -34.98 12.41 -0.87
N ASP A 160 -35.54 11.22 -0.76
CA ASP A 160 -36.86 10.94 -1.29
C ASP A 160 -37.87 11.87 -0.58
N PRO A 161 -38.79 12.49 -1.35
CA PRO A 161 -39.75 13.48 -0.86
C PRO A 161 -40.82 12.92 0.08
#